data_AF-A0A9W5X133-F1
#
_entry.id   AF-A0A9W5X133-F1
#
_cell.length_a   1.000
_cell.length_b   1.000
_cell.length_c   1.000
_cell.angle_alpha   90.00
_cell.angle_beta   90.00
_cell.angle_gamma   90.00
#
_symmetry.space_group_name_H-M   'P 1'
#
loop_
_entity.id
_entity.type
_entity.pdbx_description
1 polymer ?
#
loop_
_entity_poly.entity_id
_entity_poly.type
_entity_poly.pdbx_seq_one_letter_code
_entity_poly.pdbx_strand_id
1 'polypeptide(L)'
;MLQRLTIYTPVEANDSEAQSVLTLASAVARAYRSQDPAITVVKQSRGATPPPAPQFTRAVVVESGDAGMALVNGNQPNVFLRVTGRGGQLSDQASLLVNQLQSLAQGPTVRVDQPGSEAGPQTDEFTFEELGLSGEASVLRTADLTVGVDRAALGADRVDAMTVNLKAGHTPVADLDAATVMVSVNGQAVYSAPLSSSGEVDATFEVPGEVLRQRIGLEFALTYSPRQLCNPMIAPLTFQLDPESTVTVRRGGPTPGGFDAVPSALSPEFLVAMDGTSPDQLDYATQVVADIARLTSTPLTPRVVAVNDAADAETGALIVANASTLQQTSLRPPVGGESAAVQVDLPEALRADIPNGLGSIQVFADESRDRTVVLVSTSGAWSLLDPLFGYIDAQPDNWSSLQGNVLAAGEGGEVTNLAIGAEDAEPPAAQDAQGWPVWVAIAAVVVLGLLLVAITLLSRRRKRQLGASSDPSVSKTS
;
A
#
# COMPACT_ATOMS: atom_id res chain seq x y z
N MET A 1 -10.75 -0.09 -21.64
CA MET A 1 -9.84 0.62 -20.72
C MET A 1 -10.66 1.60 -19.90
N LEU A 2 -10.50 1.57 -18.58
CA LEU A 2 -11.00 2.52 -17.60
C LEU A 2 -9.78 3.28 -17.06
N GLN A 3 -9.79 4.61 -17.13
CA GLN A 3 -8.71 5.46 -16.61
C GLN A 3 -9.10 6.18 -15.33
N ARG A 4 -10.40 6.47 -15.14
CA ARG A 4 -10.89 7.15 -13.96
C ARG A 4 -12.30 6.71 -13.58
N LEU A 5 -12.52 6.53 -12.29
CA LEU A 5 -13.83 6.42 -11.67
C LEU A 5 -14.05 7.63 -10.77
N THR A 6 -15.13 8.39 -11.02
CA THR A 6 -15.56 9.45 -10.10
C THR A 6 -16.84 9.02 -9.41
N ILE A 7 -16.77 8.90 -8.09
CA ILE A 7 -17.88 8.53 -7.22
C ILE A 7 -18.48 9.82 -6.65
N TYR A 8 -19.71 10.10 -7.02
CA TYR A 8 -20.48 11.23 -6.53
C TYR A 8 -21.29 10.80 -5.31
N THR A 9 -21.19 11.57 -4.23
CA THR A 9 -21.91 11.32 -2.98
C THR A 9 -22.52 12.62 -2.45
N PRO A 10 -23.62 12.59 -1.69
CA PRO A 10 -24.21 13.78 -1.10
C PRO A 10 -23.22 14.59 -0.24
N VAL A 11 -23.36 15.92 -0.22
CA VAL A 11 -22.58 16.79 0.69
C VAL A 11 -22.82 16.39 2.15
N GLU A 12 -24.06 16.02 2.45
CA GLU A 12 -24.56 15.53 3.73
C GLU A 12 -24.53 13.99 3.84
N ALA A 13 -23.56 13.33 3.19
CA ALA A 13 -23.43 11.88 3.21
C ALA A 13 -23.35 11.35 4.65
N ASN A 14 -24.15 10.32 4.95
CA ASN A 14 -24.08 9.60 6.21
C ASN A 14 -23.05 8.46 6.17
N ASP A 15 -22.80 7.82 7.32
CA ASP A 15 -21.82 6.74 7.45
C ASP A 15 -22.08 5.56 6.50
N SER A 16 -23.36 5.24 6.22
CA SER A 16 -23.70 4.16 5.28
C SER A 16 -23.36 4.53 3.83
N GLU A 17 -23.53 5.79 3.46
CA GLU A 17 -23.10 6.33 2.15
C GLU A 17 -21.57 6.31 2.04
N ALA A 18 -20.85 6.79 3.05
CA ALA A 18 -19.39 6.71 3.11
C ALA A 18 -18.89 5.25 3.03
N GLN A 19 -19.48 4.35 3.82
CA GLN A 19 -19.20 2.92 3.80
C GLN A 19 -19.32 2.32 2.41
N SER A 20 -20.39 2.69 1.69
CA SER A 20 -20.66 2.15 0.35
C SER A 20 -19.72 2.72 -0.70
N VAL A 21 -19.30 3.98 -0.57
CA VAL A 21 -18.24 4.58 -1.39
C VAL A 21 -16.93 3.81 -1.22
N LEU A 22 -16.50 3.55 0.01
CA LEU A 22 -15.25 2.82 0.29
C LEU A 22 -15.31 1.37 -0.20
N THR A 23 -16.46 0.70 0.01
CA THR A 23 -16.69 -0.67 -0.48
C THR A 23 -16.60 -0.74 -2.01
N LEU A 24 -17.25 0.20 -2.70
CA LEU A 24 -17.23 0.27 -4.16
C LEU A 24 -15.82 0.59 -4.69
N ALA A 25 -15.14 1.56 -4.08
CA ALA A 25 -13.79 1.94 -4.47
C ALA A 25 -12.82 0.76 -4.33
N SER A 26 -12.85 0.05 -3.20
CA SER A 26 -12.06 -1.16 -2.97
C SER A 26 -12.35 -2.23 -4.04
N ALA A 27 -13.64 -2.50 -4.31
CA ALA A 27 -14.03 -3.51 -5.30
C ALA A 27 -13.57 -3.17 -6.71
N VAL A 28 -13.68 -1.90 -7.13
CA VAL A 28 -13.24 -1.44 -8.46
C VAL A 28 -11.72 -1.46 -8.57
N ALA A 29 -11.02 -0.93 -7.58
CA ALA A 29 -9.56 -0.93 -7.52
C ALA A 29 -9.00 -2.36 -7.70
N ARG A 30 -9.59 -3.32 -6.99
CA ARG A 30 -9.24 -4.74 -7.09
C ARG A 30 -9.56 -5.34 -8.46
N ALA A 31 -10.79 -5.15 -8.94
CA ALA A 31 -11.26 -5.75 -10.19
C ALA A 31 -10.54 -5.19 -11.43
N TYR A 32 -10.09 -3.93 -11.37
CA TYR A 32 -9.41 -3.24 -12.47
C TYR A 32 -7.93 -2.98 -12.19
N ARG A 33 -7.29 -3.75 -11.29
CA ARG A 33 -5.89 -3.56 -10.87
C ARG A 33 -4.89 -3.43 -12.03
N SER A 34 -5.10 -4.16 -13.13
CA SER A 34 -4.23 -4.11 -14.32
C SER A 34 -4.37 -2.84 -15.16
N GLN A 35 -5.45 -2.08 -14.96
CA GLN A 35 -5.71 -0.81 -15.65
C GLN A 35 -5.39 0.41 -14.78
N ASP A 36 -5.21 0.19 -13.47
CA ASP A 36 -4.97 1.21 -12.45
C ASP A 36 -5.77 2.51 -12.62
N PRO A 37 -7.12 2.46 -12.52
CA PRO A 37 -7.91 3.66 -12.66
C PRO A 37 -7.74 4.58 -11.43
N ALA A 38 -7.64 5.89 -11.67
CA ALA A 38 -7.77 6.88 -10.61
C ALA A 38 -9.20 6.84 -10.04
N ILE A 39 -9.35 6.68 -8.72
CA ILE A 39 -10.66 6.66 -8.05
C ILE A 39 -10.77 7.89 -7.18
N THR A 40 -11.75 8.76 -7.48
CA THR A 40 -11.98 9.99 -6.74
C THR A 40 -13.43 10.11 -6.27
N VAL A 41 -13.63 10.85 -5.20
CA VAL A 41 -14.94 11.15 -4.61
C VAL A 41 -15.23 12.63 -4.77
N VAL A 42 -16.42 12.94 -5.28
CA VAL A 42 -16.89 14.32 -5.42
C VAL A 42 -18.20 14.48 -4.66
N LYS A 43 -18.23 15.42 -3.71
CA LYS A 43 -19.46 15.78 -3.01
C LYS A 43 -20.35 16.65 -3.90
N GLN A 44 -21.64 16.34 -3.94
CA GLN A 44 -22.64 17.10 -4.69
C GLN A 44 -23.98 17.15 -3.92
N SER A 45 -24.89 18.02 -4.33
CA SER A 45 -26.25 18.00 -3.76
C SER A 45 -26.95 16.67 -4.09
N ARG A 46 -27.68 16.11 -3.13
CA ARG A 46 -28.46 14.88 -3.32
C ARG A 46 -29.41 14.98 -4.52
N GLY A 47 -29.52 13.91 -5.30
CA GLY A 47 -30.31 13.88 -6.53
C GLY A 47 -29.72 14.68 -7.71
N ALA A 48 -28.60 15.38 -7.52
CA ALA A 48 -27.91 16.04 -8.63
C ALA A 48 -27.42 15.00 -9.65
N THR A 49 -27.50 15.36 -10.92
CA THR A 49 -26.94 14.55 -12.00
C THR A 49 -25.46 14.88 -12.15
N PRO A 50 -24.57 13.88 -12.18
CA PRO A 50 -23.16 14.13 -12.40
C PRO A 50 -22.93 14.76 -13.78
N PRO A 51 -21.89 15.59 -13.95
CA PRO A 51 -21.51 16.09 -15.27
C PRO A 51 -21.17 14.93 -16.23
N PRO A 52 -21.32 15.12 -17.55
CA PRO A 52 -20.92 14.11 -18.53
C PRO A 52 -19.45 13.70 -18.34
N ALA A 53 -19.21 12.39 -18.25
CA ALA A 53 -17.87 11.85 -18.06
C ALA A 53 -17.06 11.93 -19.37
N PRO A 54 -15.79 12.36 -19.33
CA PRO A 54 -14.88 12.25 -20.47
C PRO A 54 -14.69 10.81 -20.94
N GLN A 55 -14.04 10.63 -22.09
CA GLN A 55 -13.64 9.31 -22.56
C GLN A 55 -12.82 8.57 -21.49
N PHE A 56 -13.04 7.26 -21.37
CA PHE A 56 -12.42 6.37 -20.37
C PHE A 56 -12.65 6.74 -18.89
N THR A 57 -13.49 7.73 -18.61
CA THR A 57 -13.97 8.06 -17.26
C THR A 57 -15.36 7.45 -17.05
N ARG A 58 -15.65 7.00 -15.83
CA ARG A 58 -16.99 6.55 -15.43
C ARG A 58 -17.46 7.33 -14.21
N ALA A 59 -18.74 7.67 -14.19
CA ALA A 59 -19.39 8.31 -13.06
C ALA A 59 -20.28 7.30 -12.35
N VAL A 60 -20.19 7.27 -11.03
CA VAL A 60 -21.12 6.53 -10.16
C VAL A 60 -21.72 7.52 -9.17
N VAL A 61 -23.02 7.43 -8.92
CA VAL A 61 -23.69 8.18 -7.85
C VAL A 61 -24.05 7.19 -6.76
N VAL A 62 -23.58 7.43 -5.54
CA VAL A 62 -23.92 6.66 -4.34
C VAL A 62 -24.78 7.54 -3.45
N GLU A 63 -26.05 7.18 -3.26
CA GLU A 63 -26.95 7.96 -2.41
C GLU A 63 -28.03 7.08 -1.77
N SER A 64 -28.55 7.53 -0.62
CA SER A 64 -29.65 6.86 0.05
C SER A 64 -30.92 6.87 -0.81
N GLY A 65 -31.60 5.74 -0.88
CA GLY A 65 -32.79 5.58 -1.72
C GLY A 65 -33.34 4.15 -1.67
N ASP A 66 -34.15 3.79 -2.66
CA ASP A 66 -34.60 2.41 -2.80
C ASP A 66 -33.46 1.52 -3.28
N ALA A 67 -33.31 0.34 -2.67
CA ALA A 67 -32.17 -0.53 -2.90
C ALA A 67 -32.09 -0.96 -4.38
N GLY A 68 -30.94 -0.75 -5.01
CA GLY A 68 -30.69 -1.18 -6.36
C GLY A 68 -29.52 -0.45 -7.03
N MET A 69 -29.15 -0.97 -8.20
CA MET A 69 -28.24 -0.34 -9.13
C MET A 69 -28.95 -0.10 -10.45
N ALA A 70 -28.78 1.09 -11.02
CA ALA A 70 -29.40 1.47 -12.28
C ALA A 70 -28.40 2.21 -13.16
N LEU A 71 -28.29 1.79 -14.42
CA LEU A 71 -27.60 2.53 -15.46
C LEU A 71 -28.53 3.63 -15.98
N VAL A 72 -28.23 4.86 -15.61
CA VAL A 72 -29.02 6.04 -16.01
C VAL A 72 -28.44 6.62 -17.29
N ASN A 73 -29.31 7.04 -18.22
CA ASN A 73 -28.95 7.56 -19.54
C ASN A 73 -28.08 6.58 -20.36
N GLY A 74 -28.41 5.29 -20.31
CA GLY A 74 -27.73 4.27 -21.11
C GLY A 74 -27.65 4.66 -22.59
N ASN A 75 -26.49 4.43 -23.20
CA ASN A 75 -26.15 4.80 -24.59
C ASN A 75 -26.06 6.31 -24.88
N GLN A 76 -26.05 7.17 -23.85
CA GLN A 76 -25.83 8.62 -24.00
C GLN A 76 -24.49 9.06 -23.40
N PRO A 77 -23.93 10.23 -23.79
CA PRO A 77 -22.67 10.72 -23.25
C PRO A 77 -22.69 11.04 -21.74
N ASN A 78 -23.86 11.28 -21.17
CA ASN A 78 -24.08 11.56 -19.74
C ASN A 78 -24.54 10.30 -18.97
N VAL A 79 -24.09 9.12 -19.41
CA VAL A 79 -24.35 7.85 -18.72
C VAL A 79 -23.63 7.80 -17.38
N PHE A 80 -24.33 7.30 -16.35
CA PHE A 80 -23.74 7.04 -15.04
C PHE A 80 -24.43 5.86 -14.37
N LEU A 81 -23.72 5.19 -13.47
CA LEU A 81 -24.30 4.17 -12.60
C LEU A 81 -24.86 4.86 -11.36
N ARG A 82 -26.10 4.57 -10.98
CA ARG A 82 -26.68 4.97 -9.71
C ARG A 82 -26.72 3.75 -8.79
N VAL A 83 -26.19 3.88 -7.59
CA VAL A 83 -26.20 2.87 -6.52
C VAL A 83 -26.97 3.44 -5.34
N THR A 84 -28.09 2.82 -4.99
CA THR A 84 -29.01 3.29 -3.96
C THR A 84 -29.38 2.20 -2.96
N GLY A 85 -29.77 2.59 -1.76
CA GLY A 85 -30.07 1.71 -0.63
C GLY A 85 -30.20 2.48 0.68
N ARG A 86 -30.50 1.79 1.79
CA ARG A 86 -30.56 2.38 3.14
C ARG A 86 -29.77 1.50 4.12
N GLY A 87 -28.96 2.12 4.98
CA GLY A 87 -28.11 1.37 5.91
C GLY A 87 -27.18 0.39 5.16
N GLY A 88 -27.06 -0.84 5.67
CA GLY A 88 -26.26 -1.90 5.05
C GLY A 88 -26.65 -2.26 3.61
N GLN A 89 -27.91 -2.04 3.21
CA GLN A 89 -28.40 -2.36 1.85
C GLN A 89 -27.61 -1.63 0.76
N LEU A 90 -27.07 -0.45 1.07
CA LEU A 90 -26.31 0.35 0.12
C LEU A 90 -24.97 -0.32 -0.21
N SER A 91 -24.33 -0.94 0.77
CA SER A 91 -23.09 -1.71 0.57
C SER A 91 -23.37 -3.07 -0.05
N ASP A 92 -24.50 -3.69 0.28
CA ASP A 92 -24.95 -4.94 -0.36
C ASP A 92 -25.09 -4.80 -1.88
N GLN A 93 -25.49 -3.62 -2.37
CA GLN A 93 -25.57 -3.40 -3.81
C GLN A 93 -24.20 -3.51 -4.49
N ALA A 94 -23.10 -3.16 -3.80
CA ALA A 94 -21.75 -3.32 -4.33
C ALA A 94 -21.31 -4.79 -4.41
N SER A 95 -22.05 -5.73 -3.80
CA SER A 95 -21.66 -7.15 -3.76
C SER A 95 -21.51 -7.81 -5.12
N LEU A 96 -22.20 -7.33 -6.18
CA LEU A 96 -21.96 -7.85 -7.53
C LEU A 96 -20.54 -7.56 -8.02
N LEU A 97 -20.00 -6.37 -7.72
CA LEU A 97 -18.62 -6.03 -8.04
C LEU A 97 -17.64 -6.70 -7.09
N VAL A 98 -17.96 -6.75 -5.79
CA VAL A 98 -17.13 -7.42 -4.77
C VAL A 98 -16.97 -8.91 -5.08
N ASN A 99 -17.97 -9.59 -5.62
CA ASN A 99 -17.87 -11.02 -5.99
C ASN A 99 -17.50 -11.22 -7.47
N GLN A 100 -17.14 -10.16 -8.21
CA GLN A 100 -16.82 -10.20 -9.65
C GLN A 100 -17.95 -10.79 -10.54
N LEU A 101 -19.21 -10.67 -10.11
CA LEU A 101 -20.40 -11.19 -10.79
C LEU A 101 -21.11 -10.13 -11.66
N GLN A 102 -20.48 -8.98 -11.92
CA GLN A 102 -21.08 -7.92 -12.74
C GLN A 102 -21.46 -8.36 -14.15
N SER A 103 -20.84 -9.43 -14.68
CA SER A 103 -21.19 -10.02 -15.98
C SER A 103 -22.59 -10.64 -16.00
N LEU A 104 -23.21 -10.93 -14.85
CA LEU A 104 -24.59 -11.43 -14.79
C LEU A 104 -25.64 -10.31 -14.97
N ALA A 105 -25.26 -9.04 -14.74
CA ALA A 105 -26.13 -7.89 -14.89
C ALA A 105 -26.26 -7.50 -16.38
N GLN A 106 -27.13 -8.20 -17.10
CA GLN A 106 -27.36 -7.99 -18.55
C GLN A 106 -28.42 -6.90 -18.86
N GLY A 107 -29.11 -6.40 -17.84
CA GLY A 107 -30.13 -5.36 -17.95
C GLY A 107 -29.66 -3.99 -17.44
N PRO A 108 -30.45 -2.91 -17.67
CA PRO A 108 -30.12 -1.57 -17.20
C PRO A 108 -30.30 -1.38 -15.69
N THR A 109 -30.94 -2.34 -15.01
CA THR A 109 -31.18 -2.30 -13.56
C THR A 109 -30.92 -3.67 -12.96
N VAL A 110 -30.35 -3.69 -11.76
CA VAL A 110 -30.14 -4.89 -10.97
C VAL A 110 -30.31 -4.54 -9.49
N ARG A 111 -30.73 -5.51 -8.69
CA ARG A 111 -30.86 -5.34 -7.24
C ARG A 111 -30.25 -6.55 -6.57
N VAL A 112 -29.45 -6.30 -5.53
CA VAL A 112 -28.91 -7.32 -4.65
C VAL A 112 -29.82 -7.39 -3.43
N ASP A 113 -30.51 -8.52 -3.28
CA ASP A 113 -31.36 -8.79 -2.11
C ASP A 113 -30.56 -9.33 -0.91
N GLN A 114 -29.46 -10.02 -1.20
CA GLN A 114 -28.57 -10.60 -0.20
C GLN A 114 -27.13 -10.52 -0.71
N PRO A 115 -26.19 -9.98 0.09
CA PRO A 115 -24.78 -9.98 -0.28
C PRO A 115 -24.26 -11.43 -0.32
N GLY A 116 -23.52 -11.76 -1.38
CA GLY A 116 -22.70 -12.96 -1.40
C GLY A 116 -21.42 -12.72 -0.61
N SER A 117 -20.94 -13.76 0.08
CA SER A 117 -19.63 -13.77 0.74
C SER A 117 -18.93 -15.08 0.41
N GLU A 118 -17.72 -15.02 -0.13
CA GLU A 118 -16.81 -16.15 -0.10
C GLU A 118 -16.27 -16.28 1.33
N ALA A 119 -16.42 -17.45 1.94
CA ALA A 119 -15.74 -17.72 3.19
C ALA A 119 -14.24 -17.73 2.90
N GLY A 120 -13.48 -16.87 3.57
CA GLY A 120 -12.03 -16.91 3.50
C GLY A 120 -11.49 -18.28 3.92
N PRO A 121 -10.28 -18.65 3.48
CA PRO A 121 -9.67 -19.91 3.86
C PRO A 121 -9.57 -20.04 5.39
N GLN A 122 -10.06 -21.16 5.93
CA GLN A 122 -10.02 -21.48 7.36
C GLN A 122 -8.86 -22.43 7.73
N THR A 123 -7.90 -22.56 6.82
CA THR A 123 -6.74 -23.46 6.94
C THR A 123 -5.47 -22.61 6.96
N ASP A 124 -4.44 -23.16 7.59
CA ASP A 124 -3.09 -22.63 7.53
C ASP A 124 -2.25 -23.31 6.44
N GLU A 125 -2.78 -24.31 5.76
CA GLU A 125 -2.13 -24.98 4.64
C GLU A 125 -2.88 -24.73 3.34
N PHE A 126 -2.15 -24.32 2.31
CA PHE A 126 -2.64 -23.94 0.99
C PHE A 126 -1.88 -24.70 -0.09
N THR A 127 -2.57 -25.18 -1.12
CA THR A 127 -1.89 -25.71 -2.30
C THR A 127 -1.44 -24.59 -3.23
N PHE A 128 -0.46 -24.87 -4.09
CA PHE A 128 -0.06 -23.93 -5.14
C PHE A 128 -1.20 -23.67 -6.11
N GLU A 129 -2.07 -24.66 -6.37
CA GLU A 129 -3.29 -24.48 -7.17
C GLU A 129 -4.24 -23.44 -6.54
N GLU A 130 -4.51 -23.55 -5.24
CA GLU A 130 -5.40 -22.62 -4.51
C GLU A 130 -4.86 -21.18 -4.52
N LEU A 131 -3.53 -21.03 -4.45
CA LEU A 131 -2.86 -19.73 -4.52
C LEU A 131 -2.62 -19.24 -5.96
N GLY A 132 -2.99 -20.02 -6.98
CA GLY A 132 -2.73 -19.71 -8.38
C GLY A 132 -1.24 -19.67 -8.75
N LEU A 133 -0.40 -20.34 -7.97
CA LEU A 133 1.04 -20.46 -8.20
C LEU A 133 1.29 -21.58 -9.21
N SER A 134 1.64 -21.21 -10.44
CA SER A 134 1.94 -22.16 -11.51
C SER A 134 3.04 -21.61 -12.40
N GLY A 135 3.83 -22.49 -13.00
CA GLY A 135 4.98 -22.06 -13.79
C GLY A 135 5.74 -23.20 -14.43
N GLU A 136 6.31 -22.91 -15.60
CA GLU A 136 7.21 -23.80 -16.34
C GLU A 136 8.36 -22.96 -16.93
N ALA A 137 9.57 -23.52 -16.94
CA ALA A 137 10.73 -22.93 -17.59
C ALA A 137 11.46 -23.96 -18.46
N SER A 138 12.05 -23.48 -19.56
CA SER A 138 12.92 -24.25 -20.45
C SER A 138 14.33 -23.68 -20.40
N VAL A 139 15.30 -24.53 -20.05
CA VAL A 139 16.64 -24.12 -19.61
C VAL A 139 17.71 -24.72 -20.52
N LEU A 140 18.47 -23.86 -21.20
CA LEU A 140 19.67 -24.27 -21.94
C LEU A 140 20.96 -23.99 -21.17
N ARG A 141 20.96 -22.98 -20.31
CA ARG A 141 22.09 -22.62 -19.44
C ARG A 141 21.60 -22.08 -18.13
N THR A 142 20.81 -21.01 -18.20
CA THR A 142 20.14 -20.41 -17.05
C THR A 142 18.74 -19.99 -17.45
N ALA A 143 17.81 -20.06 -16.51
CA ALA A 143 16.48 -19.48 -16.64
C ALA A 143 15.93 -19.17 -15.25
N ASP A 144 15.10 -18.15 -15.16
CA ASP A 144 14.40 -17.79 -13.94
C ASP A 144 12.91 -18.03 -14.14
N LEU A 145 12.30 -18.71 -13.17
CA LEU A 145 10.85 -18.84 -13.06
C LEU A 145 10.39 -18.11 -11.81
N THR A 146 9.45 -17.18 -11.95
CA THR A 146 8.91 -16.43 -10.81
C THR A 146 7.42 -16.69 -10.68
N VAL A 147 7.00 -17.09 -9.49
CA VAL A 147 5.59 -17.13 -9.09
C VAL A 147 5.43 -16.32 -7.82
N GLY A 148 4.22 -15.84 -7.52
CA GLY A 148 4.04 -15.09 -6.29
C GLY A 148 2.60 -14.83 -5.94
N VAL A 149 2.41 -14.60 -4.65
CA VAL A 149 1.11 -14.40 -4.01
C VAL A 149 1.17 -13.18 -3.10
N ASP A 150 0.05 -12.51 -2.95
CA ASP A 150 -0.07 -11.41 -1.98
C ASP A 150 -0.16 -12.02 -0.57
N ARG A 151 0.54 -11.44 0.43
CA ARG A 151 0.54 -11.97 1.80
C ARG A 151 -0.87 -12.04 2.40
N ALA A 152 -1.76 -11.13 1.99
CA ALA A 152 -3.18 -11.12 2.37
C ALA A 152 -3.99 -12.30 1.83
N ALA A 153 -3.49 -13.06 0.85
CA ALA A 153 -4.14 -14.28 0.36
C ALA A 153 -3.90 -15.47 1.31
N LEU A 154 -2.93 -15.38 2.21
CA LEU A 154 -2.61 -16.42 3.20
C LEU A 154 -3.56 -16.42 4.41
N GLY A 155 -4.63 -15.62 4.36
CA GLY A 155 -5.66 -15.52 5.40
C GLY A 155 -5.58 -14.23 6.21
N ALA A 156 -6.55 -14.08 7.13
CA ALA A 156 -6.78 -12.85 7.90
C ALA A 156 -5.75 -12.59 9.01
N ASP A 157 -5.15 -13.65 9.55
CA ASP A 157 -4.25 -13.54 10.70
C ASP A 157 -2.80 -13.28 10.27
N ARG A 158 -2.05 -12.59 11.14
CA ARG A 158 -0.63 -12.27 10.91
C ARG A 158 0.19 -13.53 10.59
N VAL A 159 1.13 -13.38 9.65
CA VAL A 159 2.03 -14.43 9.20
C VAL A 159 3.42 -14.18 9.78
N ASP A 160 3.87 -15.07 10.65
CA ASP A 160 5.20 -15.06 11.26
C ASP A 160 6.25 -15.73 10.38
N ALA A 161 5.87 -16.80 9.68
CA ALA A 161 6.72 -17.54 8.76
C ALA A 161 5.88 -18.47 7.89
N MET A 162 6.50 -19.14 6.92
CA MET A 162 5.86 -20.22 6.17
C MET A 162 6.81 -21.39 5.91
N THR A 163 6.25 -22.58 5.77
CA THR A 163 6.95 -23.78 5.31
C THR A 163 6.43 -24.12 3.93
N VAL A 164 7.32 -24.33 2.97
CA VAL A 164 6.97 -24.72 1.61
C VAL A 164 7.33 -26.18 1.42
N ASN A 165 6.34 -26.99 1.03
CA ASN A 165 6.53 -28.34 0.50
C ASN A 165 6.47 -28.25 -1.02
N LEU A 166 7.64 -28.14 -1.64
CA LEU A 166 7.81 -27.99 -3.08
C LEU A 166 7.83 -29.36 -3.75
N LYS A 167 6.89 -29.55 -4.68
CA LYS A 167 6.91 -30.61 -5.69
C LYS A 167 7.14 -29.98 -7.06
N ALA A 168 8.04 -30.55 -7.84
CA ALA A 168 8.25 -30.11 -9.22
C ALA A 168 8.72 -31.26 -10.10
N GLY A 169 8.30 -31.24 -11.37
CA GLY A 169 8.79 -32.13 -12.41
C GLY A 169 9.89 -31.46 -13.21
N HIS A 170 10.88 -32.22 -13.67
CA HIS A 170 11.90 -31.72 -14.58
C HIS A 170 12.39 -32.80 -15.54
N THR A 171 13.03 -32.38 -16.65
CA THR A 171 13.70 -33.34 -17.54
C THR A 171 14.82 -34.07 -16.76
N PRO A 172 14.84 -35.41 -16.72
CA PRO A 172 15.89 -36.17 -16.04
C PRO A 172 17.30 -35.76 -16.47
N VAL A 173 18.17 -35.50 -15.50
CA VAL A 173 19.56 -35.08 -15.75
C VAL A 173 20.44 -36.31 -15.92
N ALA A 174 21.17 -36.39 -17.03
CA ALA A 174 22.10 -37.48 -17.27
C ALA A 174 23.30 -37.41 -16.31
N ASP A 175 23.87 -38.56 -15.94
CA ASP A 175 24.97 -38.68 -14.94
C ASP A 175 26.21 -37.80 -15.22
N LEU A 176 26.38 -37.36 -16.48
CA LEU A 176 27.52 -36.57 -16.93
C LEU A 176 27.21 -35.08 -17.11
N ASP A 177 25.95 -34.69 -16.97
CA ASP A 177 25.49 -33.31 -17.00
C ASP A 177 25.24 -32.82 -15.57
N ALA A 178 25.17 -31.50 -15.38
CA ALA A 178 24.85 -30.91 -14.07
C ALA A 178 23.71 -29.91 -14.21
N ALA A 179 22.76 -29.98 -13.30
CA ALA A 179 21.73 -28.95 -13.16
C ALA A 179 21.45 -28.67 -11.69
N THR A 180 21.03 -27.44 -11.40
CA THR A 180 20.70 -26.98 -10.05
C THR A 180 19.48 -26.09 -10.09
N VAL A 181 18.71 -26.14 -9.02
CA VAL A 181 17.68 -25.14 -8.71
C VAL A 181 18.08 -24.41 -7.43
N MET A 182 17.94 -23.09 -7.44
CA MET A 182 18.00 -22.25 -6.26
C MET A 182 16.66 -21.55 -6.12
N VAL A 183 16.08 -21.59 -4.92
CA VAL A 183 14.83 -20.91 -4.61
C VAL A 183 15.14 -19.73 -3.72
N SER A 184 14.75 -18.55 -4.18
CA SER A 184 14.77 -17.30 -3.43
C SER A 184 13.36 -16.83 -3.11
N VAL A 185 13.18 -16.23 -1.94
CA VAL A 185 11.98 -15.48 -1.58
C VAL A 185 12.36 -14.02 -1.45
N ASN A 186 11.77 -13.15 -2.28
CA ASN A 186 12.05 -11.70 -2.28
C ASN A 186 13.56 -11.36 -2.27
N GLY A 187 14.36 -12.13 -3.01
CA GLY A 187 15.81 -11.96 -3.16
C GLY A 187 16.69 -12.71 -2.14
N GLN A 188 16.12 -13.34 -1.11
CA GLN A 188 16.88 -14.15 -0.15
C GLN A 188 16.78 -15.64 -0.50
N ALA A 189 17.93 -16.30 -0.69
CA ALA A 189 17.97 -17.74 -0.96
C ALA A 189 17.51 -18.54 0.27
N VAL A 190 16.51 -19.40 0.10
CA VAL A 190 15.94 -20.24 1.15
C VAL A 190 16.19 -21.73 0.91
N TYR A 191 16.46 -22.12 -0.34
CA TYR A 191 16.72 -23.50 -0.70
C TYR A 191 17.61 -23.60 -1.95
N SER A 192 18.44 -24.64 -2.02
CA SER A 192 19.16 -25.00 -3.24
C SER A 192 19.44 -26.49 -3.28
N ALA A 193 19.29 -27.09 -4.47
CA ALA A 193 19.58 -28.50 -4.68
C ALA A 193 20.03 -28.80 -6.12
N PRO A 194 20.83 -29.86 -6.33
CA PRO A 194 21.05 -30.41 -7.65
C PRO A 194 19.78 -31.10 -8.18
N LEU A 195 19.54 -30.98 -9.48
CA LEU A 195 18.51 -31.74 -10.19
C LEU A 195 19.11 -33.10 -10.62
N SER A 196 18.31 -34.17 -10.56
CA SER A 196 18.81 -35.54 -10.64
C SER A 196 18.25 -36.35 -11.81
N SER A 197 18.62 -37.62 -11.92
CA SER A 197 18.07 -38.52 -12.94
C SER A 197 16.64 -39.00 -12.65
N SER A 198 16.08 -38.68 -11.48
CA SER A 198 14.67 -39.00 -11.14
C SER A 198 13.67 -38.20 -11.97
N GLY A 199 14.03 -36.96 -12.35
CA GLY A 199 13.11 -36.03 -12.99
C GLY A 199 12.12 -35.37 -12.03
N GLU A 200 12.32 -35.49 -10.72
CA GLU A 200 11.41 -34.97 -9.70
C GLU A 200 12.19 -34.20 -8.62
N VAL A 201 11.56 -33.17 -8.07
CA VAL A 201 11.94 -32.48 -6.84
C VAL A 201 10.81 -32.66 -5.84
N ASP A 202 11.15 -33.14 -4.66
CA ASP A 202 10.28 -33.18 -3.48
C ASP A 202 11.11 -32.65 -2.30
N ALA A 203 10.80 -31.43 -1.86
CA ALA A 203 11.61 -30.71 -0.90
C ALA A 203 10.75 -29.89 0.06
N THR A 204 11.16 -29.87 1.33
CA THR A 204 10.57 -29.00 2.35
C THR A 204 11.60 -27.99 2.83
N PHE A 205 11.23 -26.71 2.87
CA PHE A 205 12.08 -25.65 3.42
C PHE A 205 11.25 -24.58 4.12
N GLU A 206 11.89 -23.88 5.05
CA GLU A 206 11.27 -22.82 5.84
C GLU A 206 11.62 -21.45 5.25
N VAL A 207 10.64 -20.55 5.27
CA VAL A 207 10.78 -19.16 4.86
C VAL A 207 10.48 -18.26 6.06
N PRO A 208 11.50 -17.54 6.59
CA PRO A 208 11.33 -16.71 7.77
C PRO A 208 10.45 -15.48 7.48
N GLY A 209 9.75 -14.97 8.48
CA GLY A 209 8.88 -13.79 8.35
C GLY A 209 9.57 -12.53 7.86
N GLU A 210 10.85 -12.38 8.17
CA GLU A 210 11.67 -11.22 7.82
C GLU A 210 11.77 -11.00 6.29
N VAL A 211 11.63 -12.06 5.50
CA VAL A 211 11.65 -11.96 4.02
C VAL A 211 10.25 -11.86 3.42
N LEU A 212 9.20 -12.02 4.23
CA LEU A 212 7.81 -11.95 3.79
C LEU A 212 7.38 -10.48 3.70
N ARG A 213 7.52 -9.91 2.50
CA ARG A 213 6.98 -8.59 2.17
C ARG A 213 5.48 -8.65 1.88
N GLN A 214 4.92 -7.51 1.50
CA GLN A 214 3.54 -7.38 1.02
C GLN A 214 3.18 -8.44 -0.04
N ARG A 215 4.06 -8.61 -1.02
CA ARG A 215 4.00 -9.68 -2.02
C ARG A 215 5.12 -10.68 -1.75
N ILE A 216 4.77 -11.96 -1.79
CA ILE A 216 5.70 -13.07 -1.59
C ILE A 216 6.03 -13.64 -2.96
N GLY A 217 7.17 -13.24 -3.51
CA GLY A 217 7.70 -13.77 -4.77
C GLY A 217 8.64 -14.94 -4.50
N LEU A 218 8.30 -16.12 -5.04
CA LEU A 218 9.17 -17.28 -5.12
C LEU A 218 9.86 -17.27 -6.50
N GLU A 219 11.17 -17.14 -6.49
CA GLU A 219 12.00 -17.17 -7.69
C GLU A 219 12.82 -18.45 -7.71
N PHE A 220 12.78 -19.14 -8.83
CA PHE A 220 13.46 -20.40 -9.10
C PHE A 220 14.54 -20.15 -10.15
N ALA A 221 15.77 -19.93 -9.69
CA ALA A 221 16.94 -19.77 -10.54
C ALA A 221 17.46 -21.15 -10.93
N LEU A 222 17.30 -21.51 -12.19
CA LEU A 222 17.69 -22.80 -12.76
C LEU A 222 19.00 -22.64 -13.50
N THR A 223 19.94 -23.53 -13.26
CA THR A 223 21.19 -23.63 -14.04
C THR A 223 21.33 -25.02 -14.62
N TYR A 224 21.71 -25.11 -15.89
CA TYR A 224 21.99 -26.35 -16.59
C TYR A 224 23.33 -26.27 -17.33
N SER A 225 24.17 -27.26 -17.14
CA SER A 225 25.51 -27.38 -17.71
C SER A 225 25.66 -28.73 -18.40
N PRO A 226 25.28 -28.84 -19.69
CA PRO A 226 25.47 -30.06 -20.46
C PRO A 226 26.94 -30.27 -20.82
N ARG A 227 27.42 -31.51 -20.83
CA ARG A 227 28.83 -31.82 -21.10
C ARG A 227 29.24 -31.62 -22.57
N GLN A 228 28.29 -31.72 -23.51
CA GLN A 228 28.54 -31.55 -24.95
C GLN A 228 27.91 -30.26 -25.49
N LEU A 229 28.51 -29.10 -25.22
CA LEU A 229 28.04 -27.81 -25.76
C LEU A 229 28.11 -27.71 -27.30
N CYS A 230 28.88 -28.57 -27.97
CA CYS A 230 29.16 -28.47 -29.41
C CYS A 230 28.27 -29.39 -30.29
N ASN A 231 27.23 -30.00 -29.75
CA ASN A 231 26.26 -30.75 -30.54
C ASN A 231 25.12 -29.80 -30.99
N PRO A 232 24.76 -29.73 -32.28
CA PRO A 232 23.63 -28.90 -32.75
C PRO A 232 22.26 -29.30 -32.19
N MET A 233 22.15 -30.40 -31.44
CA MET A 233 20.91 -30.95 -30.88
C MET A 233 20.95 -31.03 -29.33
N ILE A 234 21.24 -29.93 -28.64
CA ILE A 234 21.08 -29.87 -27.18
C ILE A 234 19.60 -29.65 -26.86
N ALA A 235 18.97 -30.62 -26.21
CA ALA A 235 17.63 -30.47 -25.68
C ALA A 235 17.68 -29.60 -24.41
N PRO A 236 16.80 -28.60 -24.27
CA PRO A 236 16.68 -27.85 -23.02
C PRO A 236 16.14 -28.75 -21.92
N LEU A 237 16.56 -28.48 -20.69
CA LEU A 237 15.93 -29.03 -19.49
C LEU A 237 14.64 -28.27 -19.23
N THR A 238 13.51 -28.97 -19.12
CA THR A 238 12.27 -28.37 -18.62
C THR A 238 12.19 -28.50 -17.10
N PHE A 239 11.59 -27.51 -16.43
CA PHE A 239 11.27 -27.52 -15.01
C PHE A 239 9.86 -26.95 -14.83
N GLN A 240 9.00 -27.65 -14.10
CA GLN A 240 7.59 -27.32 -13.94
C GLN A 240 7.17 -27.49 -12.49
N LEU A 241 6.51 -26.48 -11.93
CA LEU A 241 5.94 -26.54 -10.58
C LEU A 241 4.71 -27.44 -10.57
N ASP A 242 4.62 -28.30 -9.56
CA ASP A 242 3.44 -29.15 -9.35
C ASP A 242 2.38 -28.38 -8.53
N PRO A 243 1.11 -28.29 -9.00
CA PRO A 243 0.02 -27.66 -8.28
C PRO A 243 -0.25 -28.26 -6.88
N GLU A 244 0.16 -29.51 -6.62
CA GLU A 244 0.04 -30.17 -5.31
C GLU A 244 1.12 -29.72 -4.30
N SER A 245 2.07 -28.86 -4.69
CA SER A 245 2.97 -28.22 -3.73
C SER A 245 2.15 -27.46 -2.68
N THR A 246 2.62 -27.38 -1.45
CA THR A 246 1.89 -26.70 -0.37
C THR A 246 2.69 -25.62 0.33
N VAL A 247 1.99 -24.62 0.85
CA VAL A 247 2.49 -23.59 1.77
C VAL A 247 1.73 -23.75 3.08
N THR A 248 2.46 -24.02 4.17
CA THR A 248 1.93 -24.02 5.53
C THR A 248 2.36 -22.76 6.25
N VAL A 249 1.40 -21.95 6.68
CA VAL A 249 1.57 -20.67 7.35
C VAL A 249 1.75 -20.89 8.85
N ARG A 250 2.69 -20.16 9.46
CA ARG A 250 2.76 -20.00 10.91
C ARG A 250 2.18 -18.65 11.30
N ARG A 251 1.16 -18.68 12.15
CA ARG A 251 0.47 -17.46 12.62
C ARG A 251 1.24 -16.75 13.73
N GLY A 252 1.02 -15.44 13.85
CA GLY A 252 1.52 -14.62 14.93
C GLY A 252 2.64 -13.68 14.49
N GLY A 253 3.66 -13.53 15.33
CA GLY A 253 4.76 -12.59 15.11
C GLY A 253 4.45 -11.17 15.62
N PRO A 254 5.44 -10.27 15.56
CA PRO A 254 5.29 -8.87 15.96
C PRO A 254 4.27 -8.17 15.05
N THR A 255 3.60 -7.15 15.58
CA THR A 255 2.70 -6.32 14.77
C THR A 255 3.51 -5.60 13.69
N PRO A 256 3.18 -5.78 12.40
CA PRO A 256 3.93 -5.17 11.32
C PRO A 256 3.64 -3.66 11.26
N GLY A 257 4.70 -2.87 11.15
CA GLY A 257 4.65 -1.44 10.80
C GLY A 257 5.14 -1.20 9.38
N GLY A 258 5.06 0.04 8.93
CA GLY A 258 5.58 0.47 7.62
C GLY A 258 4.64 0.20 6.45
N PHE A 259 4.97 0.79 5.31
CA PHE A 259 4.13 0.73 4.11
C PHE A 259 3.96 -0.71 3.58
N ASP A 260 4.93 -1.59 3.83
CA ASP A 260 4.90 -3.03 3.48
C ASP A 260 3.95 -3.87 4.37
N ALA A 261 3.43 -3.32 5.47
CA ALA A 261 2.50 -4.03 6.35
C ALA A 261 1.12 -4.23 5.71
N VAL A 262 0.67 -3.26 4.92
CA VAL A 262 -0.60 -3.31 4.17
C VAL A 262 -0.38 -4.03 2.85
N PRO A 263 -1.39 -4.71 2.24
CA PRO A 263 -2.77 -4.81 2.71
C PRO A 263 -2.97 -5.87 3.79
N SER A 264 -2.02 -6.78 4.01
CA SER A 264 -2.20 -7.92 4.93
C SER A 264 -2.61 -7.51 6.35
N ALA A 265 -2.04 -6.43 6.89
CA ALA A 265 -2.39 -5.99 8.25
C ALA A 265 -3.78 -5.35 8.39
N LEU A 266 -4.45 -5.08 7.26
CA LEU A 266 -5.82 -4.55 7.20
C LEU A 266 -6.79 -5.53 6.51
N SER A 267 -6.33 -6.75 6.21
CA SER A 267 -7.11 -7.73 5.46
C SER A 267 -7.77 -8.75 6.39
N PRO A 268 -9.00 -9.22 6.09
CA PRO A 268 -9.92 -8.68 5.09
C PRO A 268 -10.73 -7.49 5.63
N GLU A 269 -10.81 -7.27 6.94
CA GLU A 269 -11.64 -6.25 7.57
C GLU A 269 -10.77 -5.24 8.33
N PHE A 270 -11.09 -3.95 8.19
CA PHE A 270 -10.43 -2.88 8.93
C PHE A 270 -11.37 -1.70 9.14
N LEU A 271 -11.10 -0.91 10.17
CA LEU A 271 -11.89 0.27 10.48
C LEU A 271 -11.45 1.47 9.65
N VAL A 272 -12.37 2.32 9.26
CA VAL A 272 -12.10 3.60 8.61
C VAL A 272 -12.75 4.71 9.42
N ALA A 273 -11.99 5.70 9.85
CA ALA A 273 -12.52 6.81 10.60
C ALA A 273 -12.10 8.15 10.01
N MET A 274 -13.04 9.10 10.03
CA MET A 274 -12.87 10.47 9.55
C MET A 274 -13.38 11.42 10.63
N ASP A 275 -12.65 12.50 10.92
CA ASP A 275 -13.03 13.44 12.00
C ASP A 275 -13.99 14.56 11.55
N GLY A 276 -14.31 14.64 10.26
CA GLY A 276 -15.21 15.63 9.68
C GLY A 276 -14.62 17.04 9.55
N THR A 277 -13.33 17.23 9.80
CA THR A 277 -12.69 18.57 9.76
C THR A 277 -12.35 19.04 8.34
N SER A 278 -12.52 18.19 7.33
CA SER A 278 -12.41 18.56 5.91
C SER A 278 -13.53 17.94 5.06
N PRO A 279 -14.04 18.66 4.05
CA PRO A 279 -14.99 18.09 3.10
C PRO A 279 -14.39 16.94 2.28
N ASP A 280 -13.07 16.86 2.12
CA ASP A 280 -12.39 15.94 1.21
C ASP A 280 -11.87 14.66 1.90
N GLN A 281 -12.13 14.47 3.20
CA GLN A 281 -11.63 13.29 3.93
C GLN A 281 -12.09 11.95 3.37
N LEU A 282 -13.33 11.89 2.86
CA LEU A 282 -13.82 10.68 2.22
C LEU A 282 -13.08 10.40 0.90
N ASP A 283 -12.64 11.44 0.18
CA ASP A 283 -11.79 11.28 -1.00
C ASP A 283 -10.40 10.77 -0.61
N TYR A 284 -9.75 11.38 0.38
CA TYR A 284 -8.46 10.89 0.89
C TYR A 284 -8.53 9.45 1.41
N ALA A 285 -9.56 9.11 2.17
CA ALA A 285 -9.78 7.73 2.61
C ALA A 285 -10.00 6.78 1.43
N THR A 286 -10.77 7.21 0.43
CA THR A 286 -11.04 6.42 -0.78
C THR A 286 -9.78 6.15 -1.59
N GLN A 287 -8.90 7.15 -1.74
CA GLN A 287 -7.63 7.00 -2.45
C GLN A 287 -6.74 5.95 -1.74
N VAL A 288 -6.58 6.05 -0.41
CA VAL A 288 -5.81 5.05 0.36
C VAL A 288 -6.43 3.66 0.28
N VAL A 289 -7.76 3.53 0.43
CA VAL A 289 -8.44 2.23 0.30
C VAL A 289 -8.26 1.64 -1.10
N ALA A 290 -8.31 2.47 -2.15
CA ALA A 290 -8.08 2.02 -3.51
C ALA A 290 -6.62 1.57 -3.72
N ASP A 291 -5.65 2.32 -3.19
CA ASP A 291 -4.23 1.94 -3.25
C ASP A 291 -3.98 0.60 -2.59
N ILE A 292 -4.50 0.40 -1.38
CA ILE A 292 -4.36 -0.85 -0.64
C ILE A 292 -5.09 -2.01 -1.34
N ALA A 293 -6.28 -1.77 -1.89
CA ALA A 293 -7.07 -2.80 -2.59
C ALA A 293 -6.44 -3.28 -3.90
N ARG A 294 -5.59 -2.47 -4.54
CA ARG A 294 -4.83 -2.89 -5.74
C ARG A 294 -3.75 -3.92 -5.44
N LEU A 295 -3.28 -3.95 -4.19
CA LEU A 295 -2.13 -4.74 -3.73
C LEU A 295 -2.54 -6.16 -3.32
N THR A 296 -3.82 -6.52 -3.42
CA THR A 296 -4.33 -7.84 -3.05
C THR A 296 -5.42 -8.34 -3.98
N SER A 297 -5.45 -9.65 -4.23
CA SER A 297 -6.61 -10.33 -4.81
C SER A 297 -7.74 -10.58 -3.82
N THR A 298 -7.48 -10.52 -2.51
CA THR A 298 -8.45 -10.74 -1.44
C THR A 298 -9.41 -9.54 -1.33
N PRO A 299 -10.73 -9.77 -1.21
CA PRO A 299 -11.66 -8.69 -0.91
C PRO A 299 -11.34 -7.98 0.41
N LEU A 300 -11.32 -6.64 0.37
CA LEU A 300 -11.24 -5.82 1.56
C LEU A 300 -12.63 -5.31 1.96
N THR A 301 -12.83 -5.21 3.26
CA THR A 301 -14.09 -4.87 3.93
C THR A 301 -13.82 -3.70 4.89
N PRO A 302 -13.59 -2.48 4.36
CA PRO A 302 -13.47 -1.30 5.21
C PRO A 302 -14.76 -1.11 6.01
N ARG A 303 -14.68 -0.58 7.23
CA ARG A 303 -15.85 -0.30 8.08
C ARG A 303 -15.81 1.09 8.68
N VAL A 304 -16.75 1.94 8.29
CA VAL A 304 -16.84 3.32 8.78
C VAL A 304 -17.27 3.33 10.25
N VAL A 305 -16.47 4.00 11.09
CA VAL A 305 -16.71 4.18 12.53
C VAL A 305 -16.26 5.58 12.98
N ALA A 306 -16.57 5.96 14.21
CA ALA A 306 -16.05 7.19 14.81
C ALA A 306 -14.54 7.10 15.09
N VAL A 307 -13.85 8.24 15.11
CA VAL A 307 -12.39 8.30 15.34
C VAL A 307 -11.99 7.70 16.69
N ASN A 308 -12.77 7.94 17.75
CA ASN A 308 -12.49 7.34 19.05
C ASN A 308 -12.67 5.83 19.04
N ASP A 309 -13.71 5.32 18.38
CA ASP A 309 -13.92 3.87 18.26
C ASP A 309 -12.79 3.21 17.46
N ALA A 310 -12.33 3.86 16.38
CA ALA A 310 -11.16 3.40 15.63
C ALA A 310 -9.88 3.50 16.46
N ALA A 311 -9.65 4.57 17.21
CA ALA A 311 -8.49 4.70 18.08
C ALA A 311 -8.52 3.68 19.24
N ASP A 312 -9.70 3.28 19.70
CA ASP A 312 -9.90 2.35 20.81
C ASP A 312 -9.98 0.86 20.43
N ALA A 313 -10.06 0.55 19.14
CA ALA A 313 -10.14 -0.82 18.66
C ALA A 313 -8.78 -1.57 18.68
N GLU A 314 -8.87 -2.91 18.63
CA GLU A 314 -7.74 -3.82 18.36
C GLU A 314 -7.69 -4.23 16.88
N THR A 315 -8.73 -3.92 16.10
CA THR A 315 -8.74 -4.12 14.64
C THR A 315 -7.90 -3.05 13.95
N GLY A 316 -7.16 -3.42 12.90
CA GLY A 316 -6.42 -2.48 12.06
C GLY A 316 -7.31 -1.34 11.55
N ALA A 317 -6.74 -0.15 11.38
CA ALA A 317 -7.52 1.04 11.07
C ALA A 317 -6.85 1.97 10.06
N LEU A 318 -7.66 2.58 9.20
CA LEU A 318 -7.34 3.78 8.43
C LEU A 318 -8.00 4.98 9.11
N ILE A 319 -7.21 5.94 9.57
CA ILE A 319 -7.71 7.14 10.24
C ILE A 319 -7.33 8.36 9.40
N VAL A 320 -8.32 9.16 9.02
CA VAL A 320 -8.13 10.44 8.32
C VAL A 320 -8.59 11.56 9.24
N ALA A 321 -7.66 12.21 9.92
CA ALA A 321 -7.99 13.18 10.96
C ALA A 321 -6.93 14.29 11.08
N ASN A 322 -7.38 15.47 11.51
CA ASN A 322 -6.48 16.57 11.85
C ASN A 322 -5.63 16.21 13.07
N ALA A 323 -4.39 16.71 13.10
CA ALA A 323 -3.47 16.44 14.20
C ALA A 323 -4.03 16.85 15.57
N SER A 324 -4.86 17.89 15.64
CA SER A 324 -5.52 18.33 16.88
C SER A 324 -6.59 17.35 17.39
N THR A 325 -7.27 16.62 16.51
CA THR A 325 -8.20 15.55 16.88
C THR A 325 -7.44 14.36 17.46
N LEU A 326 -6.31 13.99 16.84
CA LEU A 326 -5.50 12.84 17.26
C LEU A 326 -4.95 12.97 18.68
N GLN A 327 -4.69 14.19 19.15
CA GLN A 327 -4.22 14.44 20.52
C GLN A 327 -5.22 14.06 21.61
N GLN A 328 -6.50 13.96 21.25
CA GLN A 328 -7.56 13.54 22.14
C GLN A 328 -7.67 12.01 22.22
N THR A 329 -6.81 11.28 21.49
CA THR A 329 -6.76 9.82 21.43
C THR A 329 -5.49 9.29 22.09
N SER A 330 -5.44 7.97 22.29
CA SER A 330 -4.24 7.28 22.78
C SER A 330 -3.18 7.05 21.70
N LEU A 331 -3.45 7.37 20.43
CA LEU A 331 -2.54 7.09 19.32
C LEU A 331 -1.19 7.79 19.51
N ARG A 332 -0.13 7.11 19.06
CA ARG A 332 1.26 7.56 19.08
C ARG A 332 1.86 7.41 17.68
N PRO A 333 1.49 8.28 16.73
CA PRO A 333 2.06 8.19 15.39
C PRO A 333 3.54 8.60 15.39
N PRO A 334 4.37 8.05 14.48
CA PRO A 334 5.79 8.40 14.34
C PRO A 334 6.02 9.90 14.15
N VAL A 335 5.11 10.58 13.46
CA VAL A 335 5.06 12.04 13.33
C VAL A 335 3.71 12.54 13.84
N GLY A 336 3.74 13.39 14.86
CA GLY A 336 2.55 14.00 15.47
C GLY A 336 2.80 15.45 15.87
N GLY A 337 1.95 16.01 16.73
CA GLY A 337 2.14 17.34 17.32
C GLY A 337 0.98 18.32 17.08
N GLU A 338 1.12 19.53 17.62
CA GLU A 338 0.13 20.61 17.56
C GLU A 338 0.47 21.58 16.44
N SER A 339 -0.44 21.80 15.50
CA SER A 339 -0.32 22.89 14.51
C SER A 339 1.10 23.00 13.90
N ALA A 340 1.81 24.11 14.13
CA ALA A 340 3.17 24.31 13.64
C ALA A 340 4.22 23.45 14.39
N ALA A 341 3.98 23.02 15.62
CA ALA A 341 4.89 22.14 16.35
C ALA A 341 4.70 20.67 15.96
N VAL A 342 5.69 20.11 15.27
CA VAL A 342 5.77 18.70 14.90
C VAL A 342 6.70 17.96 15.86
N GLN A 343 6.21 16.85 16.42
CA GLN A 343 6.99 15.89 17.19
C GLN A 343 7.29 14.67 16.32
N VAL A 344 8.56 14.29 16.25
CA VAL A 344 9.03 13.10 15.56
C VAL A 344 9.56 12.11 16.59
N ASP A 345 9.03 10.89 16.56
CA ASP A 345 9.35 9.83 17.51
C ASP A 345 10.66 9.13 17.11
N LEU A 346 11.76 9.68 17.63
CA LEU A 346 13.12 9.16 17.50
C LEU A 346 13.58 8.68 18.89
N PRO A 347 14.69 7.92 18.99
CA PRO A 347 15.25 7.50 20.29
C PRO A 347 15.38 8.66 21.29
N GLU A 348 15.69 9.87 20.78
CA GLU A 348 15.42 11.13 21.48
C GLU A 348 14.39 11.94 20.69
N ALA A 349 13.19 12.12 21.25
CA ALA A 349 12.08 12.79 20.57
C ALA A 349 12.47 14.20 20.06
N LEU A 350 12.40 14.39 18.74
CA LEU A 350 12.64 15.68 18.10
C LEU A 350 11.35 16.50 18.11
N ARG A 351 11.44 17.74 18.59
CA ARG A 351 10.36 18.73 18.44
C ARG A 351 10.83 19.85 17.54
N ALA A 352 10.12 20.04 16.44
CA ALA A 352 10.40 21.07 15.44
C ALA A 352 9.19 21.99 15.28
N ASP A 353 9.43 23.29 15.17
CA ASP A 353 8.42 24.25 14.75
C ASP A 353 8.51 24.38 13.22
N ILE A 354 7.51 23.83 12.53
CA ILE A 354 7.32 23.83 11.08
C ILE A 354 6.20 24.83 10.76
N PRO A 355 6.55 26.06 10.32
CA PRO A 355 5.57 27.06 9.92
C PRO A 355 4.60 26.50 8.88
N ASN A 356 3.32 26.84 9.01
CA ASN A 356 2.23 26.42 8.12
C ASN A 356 1.91 24.91 8.14
N GLY A 357 2.57 24.15 9.01
CA GLY A 357 2.24 22.75 9.31
C GLY A 357 2.81 21.74 8.30
N LEU A 358 2.41 20.49 8.51
CA LEU A 358 2.89 19.32 7.77
C LEU A 358 1.70 18.42 7.42
N GLY A 359 1.63 17.97 6.15
CA GLY A 359 0.79 16.85 5.75
C GLY A 359 1.58 15.55 5.85
N SER A 360 0.93 14.46 6.26
CA SER A 360 1.58 13.15 6.37
C SER A 360 0.64 11.97 6.07
N ILE A 361 1.21 10.91 5.50
CA ILE A 361 0.64 9.56 5.41
C ILE A 361 1.61 8.63 6.13
N GLN A 362 1.14 7.89 7.12
CA GLN A 362 1.99 7.07 8.00
C GLN A 362 1.38 5.69 8.18
N VAL A 363 2.22 4.65 8.30
CA VAL A 363 1.78 3.28 8.61
C VAL A 363 2.61 2.74 9.75
N PHE A 364 2.02 2.53 10.91
CA PHE A 364 2.78 2.15 12.11
C PHE A 364 2.07 1.06 12.92
N ALA A 365 2.87 0.35 13.71
CA ALA A 365 2.38 -0.58 14.71
C ALA A 365 1.90 0.19 15.95
N ASP A 366 0.63 0.06 16.29
CA ASP A 366 0.09 0.47 17.59
C ASP A 366 0.28 -0.69 18.57
N GLU A 367 1.48 -0.76 19.18
CA GLU A 367 1.86 -1.84 20.09
C GLU A 367 0.89 -1.99 21.27
N SER A 368 0.27 -0.90 21.70
CA SER A 368 -0.67 -0.91 22.83
C SER A 368 -1.96 -1.70 22.53
N ARG A 369 -2.24 -1.94 21.25
CA ARG A 369 -3.42 -2.62 20.73
C ARG A 369 -3.09 -3.74 19.75
N ASP A 370 -1.81 -4.07 19.62
CA ASP A 370 -1.28 -5.14 18.76
C ASP A 370 -1.85 -5.13 17.33
N ARG A 371 -1.85 -3.95 16.69
CA ARG A 371 -2.45 -3.72 15.36
C ARG A 371 -1.69 -2.71 14.52
N THR A 372 -1.95 -2.71 13.22
CA THR A 372 -1.41 -1.69 12.30
C THR A 372 -2.42 -0.56 12.07
N VAL A 373 -1.93 0.68 12.08
CA VAL A 373 -2.71 1.88 11.77
C VAL A 373 -2.11 2.58 10.56
N VAL A 374 -2.96 2.85 9.56
CA VAL A 374 -2.68 3.80 8.48
C VAL A 374 -3.29 5.14 8.87
N LEU A 375 -2.46 6.17 8.97
CA LEU A 375 -2.86 7.51 9.37
C LEU A 375 -2.63 8.50 8.24
N VAL A 376 -3.68 9.20 7.84
CA VAL A 376 -3.60 10.38 6.98
C VAL A 376 -3.94 11.59 7.83
N SER A 377 -2.99 12.50 7.98
CA SER A 377 -3.14 13.62 8.91
C SER A 377 -2.42 14.88 8.42
N THR A 378 -2.94 16.03 8.83
CA THR A 378 -2.28 17.32 8.64
C THR A 378 -2.29 18.09 9.95
N SER A 379 -1.20 18.80 10.23
CA SER A 379 -1.13 19.81 11.28
C SER A 379 -1.40 21.24 10.76
N GLY A 380 -1.53 21.40 9.45
CA GLY A 380 -1.81 22.68 8.78
C GLY A 380 -3.04 22.61 7.89
N ALA A 381 -2.92 23.14 6.67
CA ALA A 381 -3.97 23.04 5.66
C ALA A 381 -4.11 21.60 5.13
N TRP A 382 -5.34 21.20 4.77
CA TRP A 382 -5.61 19.88 4.16
C TRP A 382 -4.98 19.72 2.78
N SER A 383 -4.79 20.82 2.04
CA SER A 383 -4.10 20.83 0.74
C SER A 383 -2.62 20.40 0.82
N LEU A 384 -2.04 20.29 2.02
CA LEU A 384 -0.70 19.72 2.21
C LEU A 384 -0.64 18.21 1.92
N LEU A 385 -1.79 17.54 1.84
CA LEU A 385 -1.87 16.12 1.48
C LEU A 385 -1.82 15.89 -0.03
N ASP A 386 -2.23 16.87 -0.85
CA ASP A 386 -2.33 16.70 -2.30
C ASP A 386 -0.98 16.31 -2.94
N PRO A 387 0.17 16.90 -2.55
CA PRO A 387 1.47 16.45 -3.04
C PRO A 387 1.80 15.01 -2.67
N LEU A 388 1.32 14.50 -1.52
CA LEU A 388 1.59 13.14 -1.06
C LEU A 388 0.90 12.11 -1.95
N PHE A 389 -0.40 12.30 -2.21
CA PHE A 389 -1.13 11.44 -3.14
C PHE A 389 -0.58 11.53 -4.56
N GLY A 390 -0.28 12.75 -5.03
CA GLY A 390 0.37 12.94 -6.33
C GLY A 390 1.75 12.27 -6.44
N TYR A 391 2.49 12.16 -5.33
CA TYR A 391 3.77 11.44 -5.29
C TYR A 391 3.57 9.93 -5.36
N ILE A 392 2.57 9.38 -4.65
CA ILE A 392 2.22 7.95 -4.70
C ILE A 392 1.83 7.56 -6.13
N ASP A 393 0.92 8.31 -6.75
CA ASP A 393 0.46 8.08 -8.14
C ASP A 393 1.57 8.17 -9.18
N ALA A 394 2.65 8.89 -8.89
CA ALA A 394 3.79 9.04 -9.80
C ALA A 394 4.83 7.92 -9.68
N GLN A 395 4.73 7.04 -8.67
CA GLN A 395 5.68 5.93 -8.51
C GLN A 395 5.38 4.79 -9.51
N PRO A 396 6.41 4.02 -9.96
CA PRO A 396 6.22 2.92 -10.91
C PRO A 396 5.24 1.83 -10.42
N ASP A 397 5.25 1.53 -9.12
CA ASP A 397 4.38 0.54 -8.48
C ASP A 397 3.48 1.18 -7.40
N ASN A 398 3.21 2.48 -7.54
CA ASN A 398 2.41 3.32 -6.64
C ASN A 398 2.81 3.14 -5.16
N TRP A 399 1.88 2.66 -4.33
CA TRP A 399 2.10 2.43 -2.89
C TRP A 399 3.21 1.41 -2.62
N SER A 400 3.37 0.39 -3.46
CA SER A 400 4.37 -0.68 -3.29
C SER A 400 5.82 -0.17 -3.42
N SER A 401 6.03 1.01 -4.01
CA SER A 401 7.35 1.64 -4.09
C SER A 401 7.74 2.41 -2.82
N LEU A 402 6.80 2.61 -1.89
CA LEU A 402 7.06 3.34 -0.65
C LEU A 402 7.91 2.49 0.31
N GLN A 403 8.90 3.12 0.93
CA GLN A 403 9.81 2.50 1.91
C GLN A 403 9.60 3.11 3.29
N GLY A 404 9.96 2.42 4.36
CA GLY A 404 9.79 2.95 5.71
C GLY A 404 8.32 3.05 6.11
N ASN A 405 7.97 4.09 6.85
CA ASN A 405 6.66 4.20 7.51
C ASN A 405 6.04 5.60 7.51
N VAL A 406 6.70 6.62 6.95
CA VAL A 406 6.21 8.00 6.93
C VAL A 406 6.49 8.65 5.58
N LEU A 407 5.43 9.17 4.97
CA LEU A 407 5.48 10.09 3.85
C LEU A 407 5.02 11.46 4.34
N ALA A 408 5.81 12.51 4.11
CA ALA A 408 5.49 13.84 4.64
C ALA A 408 5.86 14.96 3.66
N ALA A 409 5.08 16.05 3.70
CA ALA A 409 5.30 17.26 2.92
C ALA A 409 4.82 18.49 3.69
N GLY A 410 5.62 19.55 3.66
CA GLY A 410 5.25 20.88 4.17
C GLY A 410 4.74 21.79 3.04
N GLU A 411 4.66 23.09 3.31
CA GLU A 411 4.20 24.10 2.34
C GLU A 411 4.98 24.09 1.01
N GLY A 412 6.26 23.70 1.02
CA GLY A 412 7.07 23.59 -0.19
C GLY A 412 6.64 22.46 -1.15
N GLY A 413 5.80 21.52 -0.70
CA GLY A 413 5.31 20.40 -1.51
C GLY A 413 6.35 19.34 -1.87
N GLU A 414 7.57 19.43 -1.34
CA GLU A 414 8.61 18.41 -1.50
C GLU A 414 8.29 17.22 -0.61
N VAL A 415 8.00 16.08 -1.24
CA VAL A 415 7.62 14.85 -0.55
C VAL A 415 8.87 14.10 -0.10
N THR A 416 8.91 13.75 1.18
CA THR A 416 9.99 12.94 1.77
C THR A 416 9.44 11.62 2.28
N ASN A 417 10.13 10.52 1.95
CA ASN A 417 9.84 9.20 2.47
C ASN A 417 10.86 8.83 3.57
N LEU A 418 10.38 8.42 4.75
CA LEU A 418 11.16 8.27 5.98
C LEU A 418 10.83 6.96 6.71
N ALA A 419 11.84 6.46 7.42
CA ALA A 419 11.68 5.42 8.44
C ALA A 419 11.96 6.05 9.82
N ILE A 420 10.94 6.09 10.69
CA ILE A 420 10.96 6.75 12.00
C ILE A 420 10.48 5.76 13.06
N GLY A 421 11.21 5.60 14.17
CA GLY A 421 10.82 4.68 15.25
C GLY A 421 10.89 3.19 14.90
N ALA A 422 11.47 2.82 13.76
CA ALA A 422 11.77 1.44 13.42
C ALA A 422 13.11 1.05 14.08
N GLU A 423 13.07 0.47 15.29
CA GLU A 423 14.23 -0.23 15.83
C GLU A 423 14.44 -1.54 15.03
N ASP A 424 15.62 -1.63 14.41
CA ASP A 424 16.25 -2.78 13.77
C ASP A 424 15.49 -3.59 12.69
N ALA A 425 15.52 -3.07 11.46
CA ALA A 425 15.71 -3.93 10.29
C ALA A 425 16.95 -3.44 9.55
N GLU A 426 18.12 -3.97 9.96
CA GLU A 426 19.33 -3.85 9.16
C GLU A 426 19.01 -4.46 7.79
N PRO A 427 19.07 -3.70 6.67
CA PRO A 427 18.85 -4.29 5.36
C PRO A 427 19.85 -5.43 5.20
N PRO A 428 19.48 -6.61 4.65
CA PRO A 428 20.45 -7.64 4.36
C PRO A 428 21.55 -6.98 3.54
N ALA A 429 22.77 -6.98 4.08
CA ALA A 429 23.91 -6.40 3.41
C ALA A 429 24.02 -7.06 2.04
N ALA A 430 23.70 -6.31 0.98
CA ALA A 430 24.05 -6.70 -0.37
C ALA A 430 25.57 -6.83 -0.40
N GLN A 431 26.06 -8.06 -0.28
CA GLN A 431 27.44 -8.38 -0.59
C GLN A 431 27.55 -8.35 -2.11
N ASP A 432 27.77 -7.16 -2.66
CA ASP A 432 28.36 -7.03 -3.98
C ASP A 432 29.54 -6.07 -3.98
N ALA A 433 30.50 -6.46 -4.80
CA ALA A 433 31.91 -6.16 -4.68
C ALA A 433 32.28 -4.68 -4.96
N GLN A 434 33.21 -4.18 -4.15
CA GLN A 434 34.22 -3.17 -4.52
C GLN A 434 33.72 -1.78 -4.99
N GLY A 435 33.42 -0.89 -4.02
CA GLY A 435 34.09 0.42 -3.95
C GLY A 435 33.37 1.72 -4.35
N TRP A 436 32.48 2.25 -3.49
CA TRP A 436 32.60 3.56 -2.79
C TRP A 436 31.39 3.72 -1.85
N PRO A 437 31.56 4.09 -0.56
CA PRO A 437 30.46 4.20 0.39
C PRO A 437 29.56 5.43 0.15
N VAL A 438 28.31 5.20 -0.26
CA VAL A 438 27.24 6.22 -0.46
C VAL A 438 26.84 6.93 0.85
N TRP A 439 27.13 6.34 2.02
CA TRP A 439 26.87 6.96 3.32
C TRP A 439 27.69 8.24 3.58
N VAL A 440 28.77 8.48 2.85
CA VAL A 440 29.51 9.76 2.90
C VAL A 440 28.74 10.88 2.18
N ALA A 441 27.85 10.56 1.22
CA ALA A 441 27.07 11.57 0.50
C ALA A 441 25.92 12.14 1.36
N ILE A 442 25.28 11.32 2.20
CA ILE A 442 24.15 11.73 3.04
C ILE A 442 24.63 12.62 4.21
N ALA A 443 25.76 12.27 4.84
CA ALA A 443 26.36 13.12 5.87
C ALA A 443 26.90 14.45 5.31
N ALA A 444 27.44 14.46 4.08
CA ALA A 444 27.98 15.66 3.46
C ALA A 444 26.88 16.68 3.09
N VAL A 445 25.70 16.23 2.63
CA VAL A 445 24.58 17.12 2.25
C VAL A 445 23.96 17.79 3.48
N VAL A 446 23.80 17.08 4.58
CA VAL A 446 23.27 17.63 5.84
C VAL A 446 24.23 18.67 6.44
N VAL A 447 25.54 18.39 6.42
CA VAL A 447 26.56 19.33 6.94
C VAL A 447 26.67 20.58 6.05
N LEU A 448 26.57 20.45 4.72
CA LEU A 448 26.56 21.60 3.80
C LEU A 448 25.30 22.46 3.95
N GLY A 449 24.13 21.83 4.15
CA GLY A 449 22.86 22.51 4.42
C GLY A 449 22.92 23.33 5.71
N LEU A 450 23.41 22.73 6.79
CA LEU A 450 23.56 23.42 8.08
C LEU A 450 24.60 24.55 8.04
N LEU A 451 25.69 24.40 7.28
CA LEU A 451 26.69 25.47 7.10
C LEU A 451 26.12 26.65 6.30
N LEU A 452 25.34 26.41 5.25
CA LEU A 452 24.69 27.48 4.48
C LEU A 452 23.65 28.25 5.30
N VAL A 453 22.89 27.56 6.16
CA VAL A 453 21.94 28.18 7.09
C VAL A 453 22.67 29.01 8.15
N ALA A 454 23.78 28.51 8.72
CA ALA A 454 24.59 29.25 9.69
C ALA A 454 25.19 30.53 9.08
N ILE A 455 25.73 30.46 7.85
CA ILE A 455 26.34 31.60 7.15
C ILE A 455 25.28 32.66 6.78
N THR A 456 24.09 32.24 6.34
CA THR A 456 22.99 33.17 6.02
C THR A 456 22.42 33.85 7.26
N LEU A 457 22.32 33.15 8.40
CA LEU A 457 21.91 33.75 9.67
C LEU A 457 22.95 34.73 10.25
N LEU A 458 24.24 34.41 10.16
CA LEU A 458 25.33 35.28 10.63
C LEU A 458 25.49 36.54 9.78
N SER A 459 25.33 36.43 8.45
CA SER A 459 25.40 37.59 7.55
C SER A 459 24.20 38.53 7.70
N ARG A 460 23.00 37.99 7.99
CA ARG A 460 21.81 38.79 8.31
C ARG A 460 21.93 39.52 9.65
N ARG A 461 22.59 38.93 10.66
CA ARG A 461 22.84 39.60 11.95
C ARG A 461 23.85 40.75 11.83
N ARG A 462 24.93 40.59 11.04
CA ARG A 462 25.92 41.66 10.83
C ARG A 462 25.36 42.87 10.07
N LYS A 463 24.45 42.66 9.12
CA LYS A 463 23.81 43.78 8.39
C LYS A 463 22.82 44.59 9.24
N ARG A 464 22.29 44.04 10.34
CA ARG A 464 21.41 44.77 11.27
C ARG A 464 22.16 45.61 12.30
N GLN A 465 23.44 45.33 12.57
CA GLN A 465 24.25 46.08 13.54
C GLN A 465 25.01 47.28 12.94
N LEU A 466 25.04 47.44 11.62
CA LEU A 466 25.70 48.56 10.93
C LEU A 466 24.73 49.68 10.49
N GLY A 467 23.43 49.56 10.81
CA GLY A 467 22.39 50.53 10.44
C GLY A 467 21.90 51.45 11.56
N ALA A 468 22.48 51.37 12.76
CA ALA A 468 22.01 52.11 13.92
C ALA A 468 23.16 52.77 14.68
N SER A 469 23.83 53.75 14.06
CA SER A 469 24.49 54.84 14.79
C SER A 469 24.88 55.96 13.83
N SER A 470 23.99 56.95 13.64
CA SER A 470 24.39 58.27 13.16
C SER A 470 23.50 59.34 13.81
N ASP A 471 24.09 59.94 14.87
CA ASP A 471 23.90 61.30 15.43
C ASP A 471 22.55 61.69 16.07
N PRO A 472 22.51 62.65 17.03
CA PRO A 472 23.38 63.86 17.10
C PRO A 472 23.86 64.30 18.50
N SER A 473 24.93 65.10 18.55
CA SER A 473 24.94 66.31 19.40
C SER A 473 26.12 67.24 19.10
N VAL A 474 25.80 68.39 18.50
CA VAL A 474 26.61 69.60 18.44
C VAL A 474 26.25 70.49 19.62
N SER A 475 27.23 70.95 20.41
CA SER A 475 27.17 72.28 21.04
C SER A 475 28.53 72.75 21.59
N LYS A 476 29.05 73.78 20.90
CA LYS A 476 29.59 75.06 21.43
C LYS A 476 30.70 75.03 22.50
N THR A 477 31.93 75.35 22.07
CA THR A 477 32.63 76.67 22.15
C THR A 477 33.19 76.99 23.53
N SER A 478 34.48 77.28 23.55
CA SER A 478 35.02 78.40 24.31
C SER A 478 35.41 79.51 23.34
#